data_AF-A0A6P8L1U9-F1
#
_entry.id   AF-A0A6P8L1U9-F1
#
_cell.length_a   1.000
_cell.length_b   1.000
_cell.length_c   1.000
_cell.angle_alpha   90.00
_cell.angle_beta   90.00
_cell.angle_gamma   90.00
#
_symmetry.space_group_name_H-M   'P 1'
#
loop_
_entity.id
_entity.type
_entity.pdbx_description
1 polymer ?
#
loop_
_entity_poly.entity_id
_entity_poly.type
_entity_poly.pdbx_seq_one_letter_code
_entity_poly.pdbx_strand_id
1 'polypeptide(L)'
;MGFVKVVKNKQYFKRYQVKFRRRREGKTDYYARKRLTFQDKNKYNTPKYRLIVRLSNKDITVQIAYARIEGDRVVCAAYSHELPKYGIQVGLTNYAAAYCTGLLVARRVLNKLGLDSLYAGCTEVTGEEFNVEPVDDGPGAFRCFLDVGLARTTTGARVFGAMKGAVDGGLNIPHSVKRFPGYSAETKSFNADVHRAHIFGQHVADYMRSLEEEDEESFKRQFSRYIKLGIRADDLEDIYKKAHQAIRNDPTHKVTAKKSSAVTKKRWNAKKLTNEQRKTKIAAHKAAYVAKLQSETEA
;
A
#
# COMPACT_ATOMS: atom_id res chain seq x y z
N MET A 1 -35.53 33.64 -14.56
CA MET A 1 -34.23 33.92 -15.23
C MET A 1 -33.11 33.47 -14.30
N GLY A 2 -32.20 32.62 -14.77
CA GLY A 2 -31.04 32.24 -13.95
C GLY A 2 -30.02 33.39 -13.91
N PHE A 3 -29.76 33.95 -12.73
CA PHE A 3 -28.84 35.07 -12.52
C PHE A 3 -27.35 34.70 -12.65
N VAL A 4 -27.02 33.44 -12.99
CA VAL A 4 -25.65 32.94 -13.07
C VAL A 4 -25.28 32.58 -14.50
N LYS A 5 -24.22 33.21 -15.03
CA LYS A 5 -23.66 32.92 -16.34
C LYS A 5 -23.17 31.47 -16.42
N VAL A 6 -23.52 30.77 -17.50
CA VAL A 6 -23.05 29.41 -17.76
C VAL A 6 -21.56 29.41 -18.10
N VAL A 7 -20.72 28.99 -17.14
CA VAL A 7 -19.25 28.95 -17.29
C VAL A 7 -18.79 27.71 -18.08
N LYS A 8 -19.42 26.55 -17.85
CA LYS A 8 -19.10 25.29 -18.54
C LYS A 8 -19.86 25.18 -19.87
N ASN A 9 -19.58 26.11 -20.78
CA ASN A 9 -20.21 26.20 -22.10
C ASN A 9 -19.41 25.43 -23.18
N LYS A 10 -19.90 25.44 -24.43
CA LYS A 10 -19.23 24.80 -25.58
C LYS A 10 -17.80 25.32 -25.77
N GLN A 11 -17.59 26.63 -25.59
CA GLN A 11 -16.28 27.28 -25.72
C GLN A 11 -15.29 26.79 -24.65
N TYR A 12 -15.75 26.60 -23.42
CA TYR A 12 -14.95 26.03 -22.33
C TYR A 12 -14.42 24.64 -22.70
N PHE A 13 -15.31 23.72 -23.10
CA PHE A 13 -14.91 22.35 -23.44
C PHE A 13 -14.00 22.27 -24.66
N LYS A 14 -14.15 23.17 -25.65
CA LYS A 14 -13.25 23.26 -26.81
C LYS A 14 -11.80 23.58 -26.41
N ARG A 15 -11.57 24.29 -25.30
CA ARG A 15 -10.24 24.72 -24.83
C ARG A 15 -9.80 23.98 -23.56
N TYR A 16 -10.60 23.04 -23.06
CA TYR A 16 -10.32 22.36 -21.81
C TYR A 16 -9.23 21.30 -22.01
N GLN A 17 -8.06 21.54 -21.42
CA GLN A 17 -6.98 20.56 -21.43
C GLN A 17 -7.07 19.65 -20.19
N VAL A 18 -7.31 18.37 -20.43
CA VAL A 18 -7.36 17.37 -19.35
C VAL A 18 -5.95 17.11 -18.79
N LYS A 19 -5.83 17.05 -17.47
CA LYS A 19 -4.61 16.53 -16.82
C LYS A 19 -4.47 15.03 -17.10
N PHE A 20 -3.29 14.45 -16.89
CA PHE A 20 -3.06 13.01 -17.09
C PHE A 20 -4.03 12.13 -16.29
N ARG A 21 -4.39 10.96 -16.84
CA ARG A 21 -5.40 10.05 -16.27
C ARG A 21 -5.21 9.81 -14.77
N ARG A 22 -4.02 9.37 -14.34
CA ARG A 22 -3.73 9.10 -12.92
C ARG A 22 -3.76 10.35 -12.02
N ARG A 23 -3.54 11.55 -12.58
CA ARG A 23 -3.66 12.81 -11.84
C ARG A 23 -5.12 13.18 -11.62
N ARG A 24 -5.97 12.96 -12.63
CA ARG A 24 -7.43 13.14 -12.53
C ARG A 24 -8.06 12.15 -11.55
N GLU A 25 -7.54 10.92 -11.50
CA GLU A 25 -7.92 9.92 -10.48
C GLU A 25 -7.31 10.19 -9.08
N GLY A 26 -6.44 11.20 -8.93
CA GLY A 26 -5.83 11.53 -7.64
C GLY A 26 -4.86 10.48 -7.10
N LYS A 27 -4.27 9.64 -7.94
CA LYS A 27 -3.42 8.50 -7.51
C LYS A 27 -1.92 8.74 -7.61
N THR A 28 -1.49 9.81 -8.30
CA THR A 28 -0.08 10.03 -8.59
C THR A 28 0.22 11.52 -8.71
N ASP A 29 1.22 11.95 -7.96
CA ASP A 29 1.93 13.19 -8.24
C ASP A 29 3.07 12.92 -9.24
N TYR A 30 2.96 13.54 -10.41
CA TYR A 30 3.96 13.41 -11.48
C TYR A 30 5.23 14.22 -11.18
N TYR A 31 5.17 15.23 -10.32
CA TYR A 31 6.33 16.03 -9.94
C TYR A 31 7.31 15.20 -9.10
N ALA A 32 6.82 14.54 -8.05
CA ALA A 32 7.59 13.59 -7.24
C ALA A 32 8.01 12.37 -8.07
N ARG A 33 7.08 11.76 -8.83
CA ARG A 33 7.38 10.57 -9.64
C ARG A 33 8.51 10.80 -10.64
N LYS A 34 8.51 11.94 -11.34
CA LYS A 34 9.59 12.29 -12.29
C LYS A 34 10.96 12.19 -11.61
N ARG A 35 11.13 12.79 -10.42
CA ARG A 35 12.42 12.81 -9.70
C ARG A 35 12.81 11.43 -9.18
N LEU A 36 11.82 10.64 -8.75
CA LEU A 36 12.07 9.34 -8.17
C LEU A 36 12.46 8.28 -9.22
N THR A 37 11.82 8.30 -10.40
CA THR A 37 12.02 7.27 -11.43
C THR A 37 13.04 7.64 -12.49
N PHE A 38 13.38 8.92 -12.64
CA PHE A 38 14.37 9.35 -13.63
C PHE A 38 15.75 8.78 -13.27
N GLN A 39 16.38 8.17 -14.26
CA GLN A 39 17.72 7.60 -14.20
C GLN A 39 18.66 8.43 -15.07
N ASP A 40 19.90 8.58 -14.62
CA ASP A 40 20.92 9.30 -15.38
C ASP A 40 21.21 8.58 -16.70
N LYS A 41 21.23 9.31 -17.81
CA LYS A 41 21.35 8.72 -19.16
C LYS A 41 22.69 8.00 -19.38
N ASN A 42 23.74 8.43 -18.69
CA ASN A 42 25.05 7.78 -18.73
C ASN A 42 25.07 6.38 -18.05
N LYS A 43 24.01 5.99 -17.34
CA LYS A 43 23.83 4.64 -16.78
C LYS A 43 23.04 3.71 -17.72
N TYR A 44 22.65 4.22 -18.89
CA TYR A 44 21.95 3.50 -19.95
C TYR A 44 20.74 2.70 -19.44
N ASN A 45 20.82 1.36 -19.45
CA ASN A 45 19.71 0.47 -19.12
C ASN A 45 19.60 0.11 -17.63
N THR A 46 20.50 0.62 -16.79
CA THR A 46 20.53 0.33 -15.35
C THR A 46 19.22 0.75 -14.68
N PRO A 47 18.44 -0.20 -14.13
CA PRO A 47 17.15 0.13 -13.52
C PRO A 47 17.33 0.93 -12.22
N LYS A 48 16.47 1.93 -12.02
CA LYS A 48 16.33 2.63 -10.74
C LYS A 48 15.15 2.03 -9.97
N TYR A 49 15.44 1.21 -8.97
CA TYR A 49 14.42 0.52 -8.18
C TYR A 49 13.81 1.43 -7.12
N ARG A 50 12.50 1.27 -6.90
CA ARG A 50 11.77 1.94 -5.83
C ARG A 50 10.95 0.95 -5.02
N LEU A 51 10.90 1.19 -3.72
CA LEU A 51 10.04 0.52 -2.76
C LEU A 51 8.73 1.29 -2.65
N ILE A 52 7.71 0.85 -3.36
CA ILE A 52 6.36 1.42 -3.37
C ILE A 52 5.62 0.91 -2.14
N VAL A 53 5.34 1.82 -1.20
CA VAL A 53 4.51 1.52 -0.02
C VAL A 53 3.16 2.19 -0.19
N ARG A 54 2.07 1.41 -0.16
CA ARG A 54 0.69 1.91 -0.26
C ARG A 54 -0.13 1.34 0.88
N LEU A 55 -0.70 2.24 1.67
CA LEU A 55 -1.61 1.90 2.76
C LEU A 55 -3.04 2.07 2.24
N SER A 56 -3.86 1.04 2.39
CA SER A 56 -5.30 1.09 2.20
C SER A 56 -6.00 0.94 3.55
N ASN A 57 -7.33 1.01 3.58
CA ASN A 57 -8.08 0.93 4.84
C ASN A 57 -7.95 -0.43 5.54
N LYS A 58 -7.73 -1.52 4.78
CA LYS A 58 -7.72 -2.90 5.30
C LYS A 58 -6.47 -3.69 4.96
N ASP A 59 -5.54 -3.11 4.21
CA ASP A 59 -4.35 -3.81 3.72
C ASP A 59 -3.19 -2.84 3.47
N ILE A 60 -1.97 -3.33 3.68
CA ILE A 60 -0.71 -2.68 3.34
C ILE A 60 -0.12 -3.41 2.14
N THR A 61 0.24 -2.68 1.10
CA THR A 61 0.91 -3.21 -0.09
C THR A 61 2.32 -2.63 -0.18
N VAL A 62 3.31 -3.51 -0.27
CA VAL A 62 4.71 -3.14 -0.47
C VAL A 62 5.21 -3.81 -1.75
N GLN A 63 5.76 -3.03 -2.67
CA GLN A 63 6.23 -3.53 -3.98
C GLN A 63 7.59 -2.96 -4.32
N ILE A 64 8.45 -3.77 -4.94
CA ILE A 64 9.68 -3.29 -5.57
C ILE A 64 9.44 -3.23 -7.06
N ALA A 65 9.64 -2.06 -7.66
CA ALA A 65 9.45 -1.86 -9.09
C ALA A 65 10.47 -0.89 -9.67
N TYR A 66 10.65 -0.95 -10.99
CA TYR A 66 11.39 0.04 -11.76
C TYR A 66 10.57 0.45 -13.00
N ALA A 67 10.88 1.61 -13.56
CA ALA A 67 10.13 2.15 -14.70
C ALA A 67 10.70 1.64 -16.05
N ARG A 68 9.81 1.31 -16.99
CA ARG A 68 10.08 1.14 -18.43
C ARG A 68 9.10 2.00 -19.23
N ILE A 69 9.33 2.13 -20.54
CA ILE A 69 8.52 2.98 -21.43
C ILE A 69 7.06 2.54 -21.47
N GLU A 70 6.81 1.22 -21.55
CA GLU A 70 5.47 0.63 -21.56
C GLU A 70 4.74 0.74 -20.20
N GLY A 71 5.49 0.92 -19.11
CA GLY A 71 4.96 0.86 -17.75
C GLY A 71 5.98 0.39 -16.73
N ASP A 72 5.54 0.32 -15.48
CA ASP A 72 6.39 -0.16 -14.39
C ASP A 72 6.45 -1.69 -14.38
N ARG A 73 7.65 -2.24 -14.19
CA ARG A 73 7.87 -3.67 -14.00
C ARG A 73 8.05 -3.94 -12.50
N VAL A 74 7.14 -4.72 -11.91
CA VAL A 74 7.20 -5.13 -10.50
C VAL A 74 8.09 -6.36 -10.38
N VAL A 75 9.13 -6.29 -9.57
CA VAL A 75 10.10 -7.36 -9.32
C VAL A 75 9.57 -8.33 -8.27
N CYS A 76 9.03 -7.77 -7.19
CA CYS A 76 8.49 -8.48 -6.04
C CYS A 76 7.40 -7.65 -5.35
N ALA A 77 6.48 -8.33 -4.66
CA ALA A 77 5.42 -7.73 -3.87
C ALA A 77 5.18 -8.53 -2.58
N ALA A 78 4.71 -7.84 -1.54
CA ALA A 78 4.12 -8.43 -0.36
C ALA A 78 2.92 -7.60 0.10
N TYR A 79 2.05 -8.26 0.84
CA TYR A 79 0.77 -7.74 1.26
C TYR A 79 0.48 -8.11 2.71
N SER A 80 -0.12 -7.21 3.48
CA SER A 80 -0.43 -7.54 4.87
C SER A 80 -1.47 -8.66 5.01
N HIS A 81 -2.36 -8.84 4.03
CA HIS A 81 -3.32 -9.95 4.01
C HIS A 81 -2.70 -11.35 3.88
N GLU A 82 -1.40 -11.45 3.61
CA GLU A 82 -0.68 -12.74 3.65
C GLU A 82 0.04 -13.00 4.97
N LEU A 83 0.17 -11.98 5.85
CA LEU A 83 0.76 -12.10 7.18
C LEU A 83 0.07 -13.12 8.11
N PRO A 84 -1.24 -13.42 7.97
CA PRO A 84 -1.86 -14.52 8.71
C PRO A 84 -1.16 -15.87 8.53
N LYS A 85 -0.45 -16.10 7.40
CA LYS A 85 0.36 -17.31 7.19
C LYS A 85 1.58 -17.39 8.11
N TYR A 86 2.04 -16.26 8.62
CA TYR A 86 3.18 -16.12 9.52
C TYR A 86 2.76 -15.89 10.98
N GLY A 87 1.47 -16.07 11.30
CA GLY A 87 0.97 -15.98 12.68
C GLY A 87 0.21 -14.69 13.01
N ILE A 88 0.28 -13.65 12.18
CA ILE A 88 -0.43 -12.37 12.44
C ILE A 88 -1.84 -12.43 11.86
N GLN A 89 -2.82 -12.89 12.64
CA GLN A 89 -4.19 -13.10 12.17
C GLN A 89 -5.03 -11.82 12.05
N VAL A 90 -4.74 -10.81 12.87
CA VAL A 90 -5.46 -9.52 12.96
C VAL A 90 -4.46 -8.36 13.07
N GLY A 91 -4.94 -7.11 13.03
CA GLY A 91 -4.05 -5.94 13.16
C GLY A 91 -3.24 -5.62 11.91
N LEU A 92 -3.68 -6.06 10.73
CA LEU A 92 -2.92 -6.04 9.47
C LEU A 92 -2.53 -4.64 8.94
N THR A 93 -3.03 -3.57 9.55
CA THR A 93 -2.76 -2.20 9.10
C THR A 93 -2.00 -1.35 10.12
N ASN A 94 -1.58 -1.88 11.28
CA ASN A 94 -0.82 -1.09 12.25
C ASN A 94 0.67 -0.90 11.82
N TYR A 95 1.47 -0.25 12.67
CA TYR A 95 2.90 -0.02 12.40
C TYR A 95 3.70 -1.34 12.33
N ALA A 96 3.43 -2.26 13.25
CA ALA A 96 4.07 -3.58 13.33
C ALA A 96 3.81 -4.43 12.07
N ALA A 97 2.58 -4.46 11.58
CA ALA A 97 2.22 -5.13 10.33
C ALA A 97 2.88 -4.46 9.12
N ALA A 98 3.03 -3.13 9.12
CA ALA A 98 3.78 -2.44 8.07
C ALA A 98 5.24 -2.90 8.04
N TYR A 99 5.89 -2.97 9.21
CA TYR A 99 7.23 -3.51 9.38
C TYR A 99 7.35 -4.95 8.86
N CYS A 100 6.47 -5.85 9.31
CA CYS A 100 6.44 -7.24 8.85
C CYS A 100 6.29 -7.36 7.32
N THR A 101 5.41 -6.53 6.72
CA THR A 101 5.20 -6.53 5.27
C THR A 101 6.45 -6.05 4.52
N GLY A 102 7.16 -5.07 5.06
CA GLY A 102 8.44 -4.59 4.54
C GLY A 102 9.54 -5.66 4.60
N LEU A 103 9.69 -6.31 5.76
CA LEU A 103 10.61 -7.41 5.98
C LEU A 103 10.34 -8.56 4.99
N LEU A 104 9.08 -8.91 4.79
CA LEU A 104 8.68 -9.96 3.87
C LEU A 104 9.06 -9.65 2.41
N VAL A 105 8.88 -8.42 1.92
CA VAL A 105 9.34 -8.05 0.57
C VAL A 105 10.85 -8.16 0.43
N ALA A 106 11.60 -7.70 1.44
CA ALA A 106 13.06 -7.74 1.44
C ALA A 106 13.58 -9.18 1.37
N ARG A 107 13.10 -10.06 2.26
CA ARG A 107 13.50 -11.47 2.25
C ARG A 107 13.11 -12.18 0.95
N ARG A 108 11.94 -11.86 0.38
CA ARG A 108 11.51 -12.40 -0.93
C ARG A 108 12.40 -12.00 -2.08
N VAL A 109 12.73 -10.70 -2.19
CA VAL A 109 13.54 -10.23 -3.33
C VAL A 109 14.97 -10.74 -3.22
N LEU A 110 15.54 -10.80 -2.01
CA LEU A 110 16.88 -11.33 -1.80
C LEU A 110 16.94 -12.84 -2.09
N ASN A 111 15.97 -13.62 -1.61
CA ASN A 111 15.89 -15.05 -1.91
C ASN A 111 15.73 -15.32 -3.41
N LYS A 112 14.89 -14.52 -4.09
CA LYS A 112 14.73 -14.58 -5.55
C LYS A 112 16.02 -14.26 -6.33
N LEU A 113 16.93 -13.47 -5.74
CA LEU A 113 18.21 -13.09 -6.34
C LEU A 113 19.39 -13.95 -5.83
N GLY A 114 19.15 -14.87 -4.90
CA GLY A 114 20.22 -15.66 -4.24
C GLY A 114 21.14 -14.84 -3.32
N LEU A 115 20.64 -13.74 -2.77
CA LEU A 115 21.38 -12.80 -1.91
C LEU A 115 20.95 -12.83 -0.43
N ASP A 116 20.06 -13.75 -0.08
CA ASP A 116 19.40 -13.82 1.22
C ASP A 116 20.34 -14.25 2.36
N SER A 117 21.31 -15.12 2.08
CA SER A 117 22.36 -15.49 3.04
C SER A 117 23.41 -14.39 3.20
N LEU A 118 23.81 -13.75 2.09
CA LEU A 118 24.84 -12.71 2.09
C LEU A 118 24.37 -11.46 2.84
N TYR A 119 23.13 -11.05 2.60
CA TYR A 119 22.52 -9.89 3.22
C TYR A 119 21.38 -10.32 4.14
N ALA A 120 21.73 -10.97 5.25
CA ALA A 120 20.77 -11.36 6.29
C ALA A 120 20.08 -10.14 6.93
N GLY A 121 20.75 -8.99 6.98
CA GLY A 121 20.26 -7.78 7.63
C GLY A 121 20.27 -7.89 9.16
N CYS A 122 19.41 -7.14 9.82
CA CYS A 122 19.34 -7.09 11.29
C CYS A 122 18.44 -8.22 11.84
N THR A 123 19.04 -9.29 12.37
CA THR A 123 18.32 -10.46 12.90
C THR A 123 17.57 -10.15 14.19
N GLU A 124 18.16 -9.33 15.06
CA GLU A 124 17.57 -8.87 16.31
C GLU A 124 17.07 -7.45 16.17
N VAL A 125 15.76 -7.23 16.37
CA VAL A 125 15.16 -5.92 16.15
C VAL A 125 15.47 -4.99 17.33
N THR A 126 16.46 -4.11 17.16
CA THR A 126 16.84 -3.10 18.16
C THR A 126 16.07 -1.78 18.01
N GLY A 127 15.54 -1.49 16.82
CA GLY A 127 14.89 -0.21 16.52
C GLY A 127 15.86 0.92 16.12
N GLU A 128 17.16 0.66 16.15
CA GLU A 128 18.21 1.63 15.82
C GLU A 128 18.33 1.92 14.31
N GLU A 129 19.16 2.88 13.96
CA GLU A 129 19.58 3.07 12.57
C GLU A 129 20.40 1.85 12.12
N PHE A 130 20.01 1.27 10.99
CA PHE A 130 20.74 0.15 10.39
C PHE A 130 20.84 0.41 8.89
N ASN A 131 22.03 0.28 8.32
CA ASN A 131 22.24 0.34 6.90
C ASN A 131 23.11 -0.84 6.50
N VAL A 132 22.66 -1.63 5.53
CA VAL A 132 23.46 -2.74 5.01
C VAL A 132 24.60 -2.18 4.17
N GLU A 133 25.82 -2.56 4.53
CA GLU A 133 27.02 -2.26 3.77
C GLU A 133 27.25 -3.34 2.70
N PRO A 134 27.72 -2.95 1.49
CA PRO A 134 28.13 -3.92 0.50
C PRO A 134 29.33 -4.72 1.01
N VAL A 135 29.46 -5.96 0.55
CA VAL A 135 30.64 -6.78 0.83
C VAL A 135 31.72 -6.38 -0.18
N ASP A 136 32.98 -6.35 0.24
CA ASP A 136 34.10 -5.92 -0.61
C ASP A 136 34.22 -6.80 -1.86
N ASP A 137 34.18 -8.12 -1.68
CA ASP A 137 34.26 -9.13 -2.74
C ASP A 137 32.92 -9.85 -2.93
N GLY A 138 31.98 -9.22 -3.66
CA GLY A 138 30.70 -9.85 -3.96
C GLY A 138 29.68 -8.98 -4.69
N PRO A 139 28.48 -9.52 -4.96
CA PRO A 139 27.38 -8.73 -5.50
C PRO A 139 26.92 -7.70 -4.47
N GLY A 140 26.89 -6.42 -4.86
CA GLY A 140 26.49 -5.35 -3.95
C GLY A 140 25.05 -5.47 -3.43
N ALA A 141 24.80 -4.87 -2.26
CA ALA A 141 23.50 -4.86 -1.62
C ALA A 141 22.40 -4.29 -2.53
N PHE A 142 21.21 -4.88 -2.50
CA PHE A 142 20.10 -4.47 -3.35
C PHE A 142 19.62 -3.06 -2.97
N ARG A 143 19.97 -2.08 -3.81
CA ARG A 143 19.64 -0.67 -3.59
C ARG A 143 18.28 -0.29 -4.16
N CYS A 144 17.43 0.32 -3.35
CA CYS A 144 16.16 0.91 -3.80
C CYS A 144 15.78 2.16 -3.00
N PHE A 145 14.82 2.93 -3.53
CA PHE A 145 14.39 4.21 -2.93
C PHE A 145 12.93 4.15 -2.49
N LEU A 146 12.62 4.70 -1.31
CA LEU A 146 11.24 4.72 -0.81
C LEU A 146 10.32 5.60 -1.69
N ASP A 147 9.20 5.04 -2.14
CA ASP A 147 8.10 5.75 -2.82
C ASP A 147 6.88 5.78 -1.89
N VAL A 148 6.68 6.91 -1.20
CA VAL A 148 5.54 7.16 -0.30
C VAL A 148 4.25 7.56 -1.03
N GLY A 149 4.31 7.82 -2.33
CA GLY A 149 3.17 8.27 -3.12
C GLY A 149 2.68 9.64 -2.68
N LEU A 150 1.41 9.71 -2.26
CA LEU A 150 0.75 10.94 -1.79
C LEU A 150 0.64 11.00 -0.26
N ALA A 151 1.19 10.02 0.46
CA ALA A 151 1.15 10.00 1.92
C ALA A 151 2.00 11.12 2.49
N ARG A 152 1.50 11.79 3.54
CA ARG A 152 2.27 12.78 4.28
C ARG A 152 3.31 12.07 5.14
N THR A 153 4.56 12.52 5.04
CA THR A 153 5.71 11.95 5.75
C THR A 153 5.89 12.59 7.13
N THR A 154 4.91 12.43 8.01
CA THR A 154 5.03 12.81 9.42
C THR A 154 5.86 11.79 10.20
N THR A 155 6.41 12.20 11.34
CA THR A 155 7.09 11.30 12.27
C THR A 155 6.11 10.23 12.76
N GLY A 156 6.53 8.97 12.77
CA GLY A 156 5.68 7.83 13.15
C GLY A 156 4.76 7.31 12.05
N ALA A 157 4.84 7.83 10.81
CA ALA A 157 4.01 7.33 9.72
C ALA A 157 4.35 5.86 9.38
N ARG A 158 3.33 5.01 9.24
CA ARG A 158 3.45 3.57 8.93
C ARG A 158 4.24 3.25 7.66
N VAL A 159 4.34 4.19 6.71
CA VAL A 159 5.18 4.03 5.52
C VAL A 159 6.65 3.81 5.87
N PHE A 160 7.12 4.40 6.98
CA PHE A 160 8.47 4.23 7.49
C PHE A 160 8.64 2.91 8.25
N GLY A 161 7.57 2.35 8.83
CA GLY A 161 7.61 0.99 9.38
C GLY A 161 7.91 -0.03 8.28
N ALA A 162 7.21 0.05 7.14
CA ALA A 162 7.50 -0.80 5.98
C ALA A 162 8.90 -0.57 5.40
N MET A 163 9.39 0.67 5.39
CA MET A 163 10.77 0.97 5.00
C MET A 163 11.77 0.32 5.96
N LYS A 164 11.58 0.47 7.28
CA LYS A 164 12.46 -0.08 8.31
C LYS A 164 12.49 -1.61 8.27
N GLY A 165 11.35 -2.26 8.10
CA GLY A 165 11.30 -3.71 7.90
C GLY A 165 12.06 -4.16 6.65
N ALA A 166 11.97 -3.40 5.56
CA ALA A 166 12.70 -3.70 4.35
C ALA A 166 14.23 -3.51 4.50
N VAL A 167 14.64 -2.48 5.24
CA VAL A 167 16.04 -2.22 5.61
C VAL A 167 16.59 -3.34 6.49
N ASP A 168 15.90 -3.69 7.57
CA ASP A 168 16.31 -4.78 8.49
C ASP A 168 16.29 -6.14 7.80
N GLY A 169 15.50 -6.29 6.74
CA GLY A 169 15.50 -7.48 5.89
C GLY A 169 16.72 -7.62 4.96
N GLY A 170 17.56 -6.59 4.87
CA GLY A 170 18.81 -6.59 4.08
C GLY A 170 18.78 -5.73 2.81
N LEU A 171 17.79 -4.84 2.62
CA LEU A 171 17.81 -3.90 1.50
C LEU A 171 18.58 -2.62 1.84
N ASN A 172 19.30 -2.09 0.87
CA ASN A 172 19.94 -0.79 0.97
C ASN A 172 18.93 0.30 0.55
N ILE A 173 18.34 0.98 1.54
CA ILE A 173 17.43 2.10 1.32
C ILE A 173 17.98 3.32 2.05
N PRO A 174 18.42 4.38 1.34
CA PRO A 174 18.89 5.59 1.97
C PRO A 174 17.77 6.25 2.80
N HIS A 175 18.02 6.47 4.09
CA HIS A 175 17.04 7.03 5.01
C HIS A 175 17.70 7.81 6.17
N SER A 176 16.87 8.32 7.09
CA SER A 176 17.30 8.98 8.32
C SER A 176 16.27 8.67 9.43
N VAL A 177 16.72 8.59 10.67
CA VAL A 177 15.88 8.26 11.84
C VAL A 177 14.84 9.33 12.21
N LYS A 178 14.93 10.53 11.64
CA LYS A 178 14.09 11.70 11.99
C LYS A 178 12.57 11.51 11.82
N ARG A 179 12.15 10.48 11.09
CA ARG A 179 10.73 10.17 10.83
C ARG A 179 10.25 8.89 11.50
N PHE A 180 11.12 8.19 12.22
CA PHE A 180 10.70 7.05 13.02
C PHE A 180 9.96 7.48 14.29
N PRO A 181 9.02 6.65 14.79
CA PRO A 181 8.55 6.80 16.16
C PRO A 181 9.73 6.88 17.13
N GLY A 182 9.66 7.73 18.16
CA GLY A 182 10.77 7.93 19.11
C GLY A 182 11.73 9.07 18.76
N TYR A 183 11.60 9.70 17.58
CA TYR A 183 12.32 10.95 17.29
C TYR A 183 11.57 12.17 17.81
N SER A 184 12.23 13.01 18.60
CA SER A 184 11.71 14.32 19.03
C SER A 184 12.35 15.46 18.26
N ALA A 185 11.53 16.34 17.69
CA ALA A 185 12.01 17.51 16.97
C ALA A 185 12.54 18.61 17.91
N GLU A 186 12.05 18.64 19.15
CA GLU A 186 12.41 19.63 20.17
C GLU A 186 13.82 19.35 20.70
N THR A 187 14.07 18.12 21.15
CA THR A 187 15.37 17.71 21.68
C THR A 187 16.35 17.27 20.59
N LYS A 188 15.88 17.10 19.35
CA LYS A 188 16.64 16.57 18.20
C LYS A 188 17.30 15.20 18.49
N SER A 189 16.72 14.43 19.41
CA SER A 189 17.20 13.11 19.81
C SER A 189 16.27 12.02 19.32
N PHE A 190 16.83 10.82 19.15
CA PHE A 190 16.11 9.62 18.72
C PHE A 190 16.21 8.57 19.83
N ASN A 191 15.06 8.09 20.29
CA ASN A 191 14.97 6.97 21.23
C ASN A 191 14.60 5.69 20.45
N ALA A 192 15.56 4.77 20.36
CA ALA A 192 15.40 3.50 19.65
C ALA A 192 14.43 2.54 20.36
N ASP A 193 14.36 2.57 21.69
CA ASP A 193 13.46 1.70 22.46
C ASP A 193 12.00 2.00 22.16
N VAL A 194 11.63 3.28 22.03
CA VAL A 194 10.28 3.69 21.60
C VAL A 194 10.00 3.19 20.19
N HIS A 195 10.97 3.27 19.28
CA HIS A 195 10.80 2.75 17.92
C HIS A 195 10.60 1.23 17.93
N ARG A 196 11.43 0.51 18.70
CA ARG A 196 11.33 -0.94 18.89
C ARG A 196 9.97 -1.33 19.45
N ALA A 197 9.48 -0.62 20.47
CA ALA A 197 8.16 -0.83 21.05
C ALA A 197 7.04 -0.68 20.01
N HIS A 198 7.14 0.30 19.09
CA HIS A 198 6.19 0.42 17.98
C HIS A 198 6.30 -0.71 16.94
N ILE A 199 7.50 -1.20 16.67
CA ILE A 199 7.71 -2.35 15.77
C ILE A 199 7.04 -3.62 16.33
N PHE A 200 7.09 -3.82 17.65
CA PHE A 200 6.43 -4.95 18.32
C PHE A 200 4.97 -4.68 18.74
N GLY A 201 4.42 -3.51 18.38
CA GLY A 201 3.00 -3.23 18.61
C GLY A 201 2.64 -2.86 20.06
N GLN A 202 3.61 -2.48 20.89
CA GLN A 202 3.37 -2.15 22.31
C GLN A 202 2.33 -1.04 22.49
N HIS A 203 2.37 0.01 21.69
CA HIS A 203 1.33 1.04 21.66
C HIS A 203 -0.11 0.52 21.44
N VAL A 204 -0.28 -0.60 20.73
CA VAL A 204 -1.59 -1.25 20.57
C VAL A 204 -1.92 -2.05 21.82
N ALA A 205 -0.95 -2.74 22.41
CA ALA A 205 -1.09 -3.45 23.68
C ALA A 205 -1.49 -2.50 24.82
N ASP A 206 -0.81 -1.35 24.92
CA ASP A 206 -1.08 -0.35 25.94
C ASP A 206 -2.49 0.25 25.76
N TYR A 207 -2.91 0.50 24.52
CA TYR A 207 -4.27 0.95 24.24
C TYR A 207 -5.32 -0.14 24.51
N MET A 208 -4.99 -1.42 24.34
CA MET A 208 -5.85 -2.52 24.75
C MET A 208 -6.02 -2.54 26.27
N ARG A 209 -4.93 -2.44 27.04
CA ARG A 209 -4.95 -2.41 28.51
C ARG A 209 -5.74 -1.22 29.05
N SER A 210 -5.43 -0.02 28.57
CA SER A 210 -6.12 1.19 29.04
C SER A 210 -7.62 1.12 28.78
N LEU A 211 -8.03 0.63 27.61
CA LEU A 211 -9.44 0.56 27.25
C LEU A 211 -10.18 -0.57 27.99
N GLU A 212 -9.50 -1.68 28.29
CA GLU A 212 -10.04 -2.77 29.11
C GLU A 212 -10.29 -2.34 30.56
N GLU A 213 -9.42 -1.49 31.11
CA GLU A 213 -9.56 -0.92 32.47
C GLU A 213 -10.60 0.21 32.54
N GLU A 214 -10.65 1.10 31.54
CA GLU A 214 -11.53 2.28 31.54
C GLU A 214 -12.98 1.98 31.11
N ASP A 215 -13.16 1.20 30.04
CA ASP A 215 -14.47 0.94 29.43
C ASP A 215 -14.51 -0.39 28.65
N GLU A 216 -14.98 -1.44 29.33
CA GLU A 216 -15.10 -2.79 28.77
C GLU A 216 -16.01 -2.86 27.52
N GLU A 217 -17.04 -2.00 27.41
CA GLU A 217 -17.93 -1.97 26.24
C GLU A 217 -17.19 -1.42 25.02
N SER A 218 -16.47 -0.30 25.19
CA SER A 218 -15.61 0.24 24.13
C SER A 218 -14.50 -0.72 23.73
N PHE A 219 -13.91 -1.45 24.69
CA PHE A 219 -12.93 -2.49 24.42
C PHE A 219 -13.50 -3.61 23.54
N LYS A 220 -14.67 -4.16 23.91
CA LYS A 220 -15.37 -5.18 23.12
C LYS A 220 -15.69 -4.70 21.71
N ARG A 221 -16.11 -3.44 21.55
CA ARG A 221 -16.39 -2.83 20.24
C ARG A 221 -15.12 -2.70 19.38
N GLN A 222 -14.06 -2.12 19.93
CA GLN A 222 -12.84 -1.77 19.20
C GLN A 222 -12.00 -3.02 18.88
N PHE A 223 -11.87 -3.94 19.83
CA PHE A 223 -11.01 -5.13 19.75
C PHE A 223 -11.77 -6.45 19.60
N SER A 224 -13.05 -6.42 19.20
CA SER A 224 -13.91 -7.59 18.96
C SER A 224 -13.24 -8.76 18.24
N ARG A 225 -12.43 -8.47 17.20
CA ARG A 225 -11.70 -9.50 16.44
C ARG A 225 -10.52 -10.10 17.19
N TYR A 226 -9.87 -9.35 18.07
CA TYR A 226 -8.81 -9.87 18.96
C TYR A 226 -9.42 -10.80 20.00
N ILE A 227 -10.52 -10.39 20.62
CA ILE A 227 -11.29 -11.20 21.59
C ILE A 227 -11.74 -12.52 20.96
N LYS A 228 -12.31 -12.46 19.74
CA LYS A 228 -12.75 -13.66 19.00
C LYS A 228 -11.62 -14.67 18.75
N LEU A 229 -10.38 -14.21 18.67
CA LEU A 229 -9.20 -15.06 18.44
C LEU A 229 -8.43 -15.38 19.73
N GLY A 230 -8.90 -14.89 20.89
CA GLY A 230 -8.24 -15.10 22.18
C GLY A 230 -6.88 -14.41 22.32
N ILE A 231 -6.64 -13.31 21.60
CA ILE A 231 -5.36 -12.57 21.65
C ILE A 231 -5.44 -11.48 22.71
N ARG A 232 -4.57 -11.53 23.72
CA ARG A 232 -4.45 -10.51 24.78
C ARG A 232 -3.35 -9.51 24.46
N ALA A 233 -3.30 -8.41 25.23
CA ALA A 233 -2.29 -7.37 25.07
C ALA A 233 -0.86 -7.91 25.23
N ASP A 234 -0.65 -8.80 26.21
CA ASP A 234 0.68 -9.36 26.53
C ASP A 234 1.21 -10.31 25.46
N ASP A 235 0.33 -10.90 24.65
CA ASP A 235 0.71 -11.85 23.58
C ASP A 235 1.30 -11.14 22.34
N LEU A 236 1.08 -9.83 22.19
CA LEU A 236 1.36 -9.12 20.94
C LEU A 236 2.85 -9.15 20.55
N GLU A 237 3.76 -8.88 21.50
CA GLU A 237 5.19 -8.86 21.20
C GLU A 237 5.67 -10.23 20.70
N ASP A 238 5.22 -11.31 21.34
CA ASP A 238 5.59 -12.68 20.98
C ASP A 238 5.01 -13.11 19.62
N ILE A 239 3.78 -12.68 19.29
CA ILE A 239 3.19 -12.90 17.97
C ILE A 239 4.07 -12.29 16.88
N TYR A 240 4.52 -11.04 17.06
CA TYR A 240 5.39 -10.38 16.07
C TYR A 240 6.80 -10.99 16.03
N LYS A 241 7.41 -11.35 17.17
CA LYS A 241 8.71 -12.05 17.21
C LYS A 241 8.66 -13.36 16.41
N LYS A 242 7.64 -14.20 16.66
CA LYS A 242 7.42 -15.45 15.93
C LYS A 242 7.19 -15.19 14.44
N ALA A 243 6.44 -14.16 14.10
CA ALA A 243 6.20 -13.79 12.70
C ALA A 243 7.48 -13.33 11.99
N HIS A 244 8.34 -12.53 12.64
CA HIS A 244 9.62 -12.11 12.07
C HIS A 244 10.51 -13.33 11.76
N GLN A 245 10.59 -14.29 12.68
CA GLN A 245 11.32 -15.54 12.47
C GLN A 245 10.71 -16.38 11.33
N ALA A 246 9.39 -16.56 11.32
CA ALA A 246 8.70 -17.31 10.28
C ALA A 246 8.90 -16.70 8.87
N ILE A 247 8.87 -15.37 8.76
CA ILE A 247 9.14 -14.64 7.51
C ILE A 247 10.58 -14.85 7.04
N ARG A 248 11.55 -14.87 7.97
CA ARG A 248 12.96 -15.11 7.64
C ARG A 248 13.20 -16.54 7.18
N ASN A 249 12.50 -17.51 7.78
CA ASN A 249 12.62 -18.93 7.46
C ASN A 249 12.04 -19.28 6.09
N ASP A 250 10.83 -18.80 5.78
CA ASP A 250 10.20 -19.04 4.47
C ASP A 250 9.53 -17.77 3.96
N PRO A 251 10.22 -16.96 3.13
CA PRO A 251 9.61 -15.78 2.55
C PRO A 251 8.73 -16.11 1.34
N THR A 252 8.63 -17.35 0.87
CA THR A 252 8.08 -17.66 -0.46
C THR A 252 6.60 -17.29 -0.60
N HIS A 253 6.22 -16.87 -1.81
CA HIS A 253 4.83 -16.54 -2.11
C HIS A 253 4.07 -17.77 -2.61
N LYS A 254 3.15 -18.29 -1.79
CA LYS A 254 2.22 -19.37 -2.19
C LYS A 254 1.09 -18.81 -3.06
N VAL A 255 1.14 -19.13 -4.35
CA VAL A 255 0.10 -18.78 -5.34
C VAL A 255 -1.16 -19.56 -5.04
N THR A 256 -2.30 -18.88 -4.90
CA THR A 256 -3.60 -19.54 -4.78
C THR A 256 -3.98 -20.21 -6.09
N ALA A 257 -4.37 -21.49 -6.03
CA ALA A 257 -4.80 -22.24 -7.20
C ALA A 257 -5.97 -21.52 -7.88
N LYS A 258 -5.83 -21.23 -9.18
CA LYS A 258 -6.95 -20.68 -9.96
C LYS A 258 -8.03 -21.77 -10.04
N LYS A 259 -9.26 -21.44 -9.61
CA LYS A 259 -10.43 -22.30 -9.90
C LYS A 259 -10.48 -22.51 -11.42
N SER A 260 -10.62 -23.76 -11.85
CA SER A 260 -10.52 -24.18 -13.25
C SER A 260 -11.50 -23.44 -14.18
N SER A 261 -11.23 -23.51 -15.49
CA SER A 261 -11.93 -22.85 -16.60
C SER A 261 -13.43 -23.18 -16.74
N ALA A 262 -13.99 -24.04 -15.88
CA ALA A 262 -15.41 -24.40 -15.84
C ALA A 262 -16.34 -23.29 -15.30
N VAL A 263 -15.83 -22.06 -15.10
CA VAL A 263 -16.68 -20.92 -14.74
C VAL A 263 -17.36 -20.38 -16.00
N THR A 264 -18.65 -20.63 -16.14
CA THR A 264 -19.51 -20.00 -17.15
C THR A 264 -19.37 -18.48 -17.03
N LYS A 265 -18.83 -17.80 -18.06
CA LYS A 265 -18.57 -16.36 -18.03
C LYS A 265 -19.89 -15.57 -18.06
N LYS A 266 -20.51 -15.40 -16.89
CA LYS A 266 -21.69 -14.53 -16.71
C LYS A 266 -21.27 -13.07 -16.78
N ARG A 267 -22.01 -12.28 -17.57
CA ARG A 267 -21.82 -10.84 -17.65
C ARG A 267 -22.71 -10.14 -16.61
N TRP A 268 -22.09 -9.43 -15.68
CA TRP A 268 -22.79 -8.67 -14.62
C TRP A 268 -23.13 -7.23 -15.02
N ASN A 269 -22.48 -6.73 -16.08
CA ASN A 269 -22.61 -5.34 -16.52
C ASN A 269 -23.44 -5.23 -17.79
N ALA A 270 -24.19 -4.13 -17.94
CA ALA A 270 -24.94 -3.85 -19.16
C ALA A 270 -24.05 -3.88 -20.42
N LYS A 271 -24.63 -4.36 -21.54
CA LYS A 271 -24.01 -4.23 -22.87
C LYS A 271 -24.11 -2.78 -23.32
N LYS A 272 -23.04 -2.25 -23.94
CA LYS A 272 -23.10 -0.93 -24.58
C LYS A 272 -24.11 -1.04 -25.72
N LEU A 273 -25.17 -0.22 -25.68
CA LEU A 273 -26.19 -0.21 -26.72
C LEU A 273 -25.55 0.03 -28.08
N THR A 274 -26.00 -0.75 -29.07
CA THR A 274 -25.63 -0.55 -30.47
C THR A 274 -26.22 0.77 -30.98
N ASN A 275 -25.75 1.25 -32.14
CA ASN A 275 -26.27 2.48 -32.72
C ASN A 275 -27.76 2.35 -33.07
N GLU A 276 -28.16 1.23 -33.68
CA GLU A 276 -29.54 0.91 -34.01
C GLU A 276 -30.44 0.89 -32.78
N GLN A 277 -30.05 0.16 -31.72
CA GLN A 277 -30.81 0.13 -30.47
C GLN A 277 -31.02 1.54 -29.88
N ARG A 278 -30.04 2.44 -30.02
CA ARG A 278 -30.21 3.84 -29.59
C ARG A 278 -31.19 4.59 -30.48
N LYS A 279 -31.10 4.44 -31.80
CA LYS A 279 -32.01 5.08 -32.76
C LYS A 279 -33.45 4.63 -32.54
N THR A 280 -33.68 3.32 -32.44
CA THR A 280 -34.99 2.74 -32.18
C THR A 280 -35.55 3.22 -30.84
N LYS A 281 -34.73 3.26 -29.79
CA LYS A 281 -35.13 3.78 -28.48
C LYS A 281 -35.57 5.25 -28.56
N ILE A 282 -34.85 6.08 -29.30
CA ILE A 282 -35.20 7.50 -29.48
C ILE A 282 -36.50 7.64 -30.27
N ALA A 283 -36.67 6.88 -31.35
CA ALA A 283 -37.89 6.90 -32.16
C ALA A 283 -39.12 6.49 -31.35
N ALA A 284 -39.03 5.39 -30.59
CA ALA A 284 -40.09 4.92 -29.70
C ALA A 284 -40.44 5.98 -28.63
N HIS A 285 -39.42 6.62 -28.04
CA HIS A 285 -39.65 7.68 -27.05
C HIS A 285 -40.35 8.90 -27.65
N LYS A 286 -40.01 9.30 -28.88
CA LYS A 286 -40.70 10.40 -29.58
C LYS A 286 -42.16 10.05 -29.85
N ALA A 287 -42.43 8.86 -30.38
CA ALA A 287 -43.79 8.41 -30.67
C ALA A 287 -44.66 8.37 -29.40
N ALA A 288 -44.14 7.80 -28.31
CA ALA A 288 -44.84 7.75 -27.02
C ALA A 288 -45.15 9.15 -26.46
N TYR A 289 -44.23 10.11 -26.61
CA TYR A 289 -44.47 11.48 -26.15
C TYR A 289 -45.53 12.21 -26.98
N VAL A 290 -45.54 12.03 -28.31
CA VAL A 290 -46.57 12.60 -29.18
C VAL A 290 -47.95 12.01 -28.83
N ALA A 291 -48.04 10.70 -28.64
CA ALA A 291 -49.29 10.04 -28.25
C ALA A 291 -49.80 10.56 -26.89
N LYS A 292 -48.90 10.79 -25.93
CA LYS A 292 -49.26 11.38 -24.63
C LYS A 292 -49.85 12.78 -24.78
N LEU A 293 -49.22 13.66 -25.58
CA LEU A 293 -49.73 15.02 -25.82
C LEU A 293 -51.11 15.01 -26.48
N GLN A 294 -51.34 14.08 -27.41
CA GLN A 294 -52.64 13.91 -28.06
C GLN A 294 -53.71 13.48 -27.03
N SER A 295 -53.40 12.51 -26.17
CA SER A 295 -54.34 12.10 -25.11
C SER A 295 -54.62 13.20 -24.06
N GLU A 296 -53.64 14.06 -23.75
CA GLU A 296 -53.82 15.19 -22.82
C GLU A 296 -54.58 16.37 -23.44
N THR A 297 -54.71 16.41 -24.78
CA THR A 297 -55.50 17.43 -25.48
C THR A 297 -56.91 16.95 -25.81
N GLU A 298 -57.14 15.64 -25.85
CA GLU A 298 -58.45 15.01 -26.03
C GLU A 298 -59.21 14.79 -24.69
N ALA A 299 -58.53 14.87 -23.55
CA ALA A 299 -59.09 14.79 -22.20
C ALA A 299 -59.37 16.18 -21.60
#